data_AF-A0A6C0HG74-F1
#
_entry.id   AF-A0A6C0HG74-F1
#
_cell.length_a   1.000
_cell.length_b   1.000
_cell.length_c   1.000
_cell.angle_alpha   90.00
_cell.angle_beta   90.00
_cell.angle_gamma   90.00
#
_symmetry.space_group_name_H-M   'P 1'
#
loop_
_entity.id
_entity.type
_entity.pdbx_description
1 polymer ?
#
loop_
_entity_poly.entity_id
_entity_poly.type
_entity_poly.pdbx_seq_one_letter_code
_entity_poly.pdbx_strand_id
1 'polypeptide(L)'
;MKLNPNLRSFPLTTRKAILRRQGNKCANKKCHWRCAYPLFPIWAFETDHIREFSQGGRTTLENGQVLCRGCHQKKSRAYASERWITRIFKQDDRAINILMSFKSF
;
A
#
# COMPACT_ATOMS: atom_id res chain seq x y z
N MET A 1 18.59 -1.31 13.00
CA MET A 1 17.97 -0.10 12.41
C MET A 1 16.53 0.00 12.89
N LYS A 2 16.19 1.07 13.62
CA LYS A 2 14.86 1.30 14.20
C LYS A 2 13.91 1.88 13.15
N LEU A 3 12.64 1.51 13.21
CA LEU A 3 11.62 2.07 12.33
C LEU A 3 11.36 3.55 12.70
N ASN A 4 11.28 4.43 11.70
CA ASN A 4 10.93 5.83 11.91
C ASN A 4 9.52 6.09 11.33
N PRO A 5 8.51 6.40 12.16
CA PRO A 5 7.14 6.58 11.70
C PRO A 5 6.93 7.79 10.76
N ASN A 6 7.87 8.72 10.75
CA ASN A 6 7.82 9.95 9.95
C ASN A 6 8.57 9.86 8.61
N LEU A 7 9.21 8.72 8.30
CA LEU A 7 9.85 8.49 7.02
C LEU A 7 9.01 7.56 6.17
N ARG A 8 8.89 7.81 4.86
CA ARG A 8 8.11 6.95 3.95
C ARG A 8 8.77 5.58 3.70
N SER A 9 10.06 5.44 3.97
CA SER A 9 10.81 4.22 3.67
C SER A 9 10.79 3.21 4.81
N PHE A 10 10.74 1.93 4.44
CA PHE A 10 10.84 0.81 5.37
C PHE A 10 12.26 0.22 5.31
N PRO A 11 12.96 0.06 6.45
CA PRO A 11 14.21 -0.70 6.50
C PRO A 11 14.02 -2.15 6.05
N LEU A 12 15.06 -2.78 5.50
CA LEU A 12 15.01 -4.16 5.02
C LEU A 12 14.56 -5.16 6.11
N THR A 13 14.96 -4.94 7.37
CA THR A 13 14.52 -5.76 8.51
C THR A 13 13.01 -5.68 8.72
N THR A 14 12.43 -4.50 8.53
CA THR A 14 10.98 -4.25 8.66
C THR A 14 10.24 -4.87 7.48
N ARG A 15 10.75 -4.74 6.25
CA ARG A 15 10.23 -5.45 5.07
C ARG A 15 10.12 -6.96 5.30
N LYS A 16 11.19 -7.58 5.84
CA LYS A 16 11.19 -9.01 6.20
C LYS A 16 10.12 -9.35 7.23
N ALA A 17 9.96 -8.52 8.27
CA ALA A 17 8.95 -8.74 9.31
C ALA A 17 7.53 -8.65 8.76
N ILE A 18 7.23 -7.64 7.93
CA ILE A 18 5.93 -7.48 7.27
C ILE A 18 5.64 -8.67 6.35
N LEU A 19 6.62 -9.08 5.53
CA LEU A 19 6.47 -10.22 4.62
C LEU A 19 6.18 -11.52 5.39
N ARG A 20 6.86 -11.77 6.51
CA ARG A 20 6.57 -12.93 7.37
C ARG A 20 5.15 -12.88 7.94
N ARG A 21 4.70 -11.72 8.43
CA ARG A 21 3.33 -11.54 8.93
C ARG A 21 2.28 -11.84 7.84
N GLN A 22 2.60 -11.56 6.59
CA GLN A 22 1.74 -11.86 5.43
C GLN A 22 1.82 -13.33 4.97
N GLY A 23 2.42 -14.23 5.76
CA GLY A 23 2.62 -15.62 5.36
C GLY A 23 3.57 -15.77 4.17
N ASN A 24 4.56 -14.88 4.06
CA ASN A 24 5.52 -14.81 2.96
C ASN A 24 4.88 -14.58 1.58
N LYS A 25 3.70 -13.95 1.51
CA LYS A 25 2.96 -13.69 0.27
C LYS A 25 2.74 -12.20 0.04
N CYS A 26 2.46 -11.84 -1.22
CA CYS A 26 1.93 -10.51 -1.56
C CYS A 26 0.64 -10.22 -0.76
N ALA A 27 0.50 -8.99 -0.24
CA ALA A 27 -0.68 -8.60 0.55
C ALA A 27 -1.97 -8.55 -0.28
N ASN A 28 -1.86 -8.38 -1.61
CA ASN A 28 -3.01 -8.41 -2.48
C ASN A 28 -3.56 -9.85 -2.58
N LYS A 29 -4.73 -10.08 -1.97
CA LYS A 29 -5.42 -11.39 -1.98
C LYS A 29 -5.79 -11.88 -3.38
N LYS A 30 -5.92 -10.97 -4.36
CA LYS A 30 -6.19 -11.28 -5.77
C LYS A 30 -4.89 -11.43 -6.59
N CYS A 31 -3.72 -11.46 -5.94
CA CYS A 31 -2.45 -11.70 -6.62
C CYS A 31 -2.34 -13.14 -7.10
N HIS A 32 -1.47 -13.39 -8.09
CA HIS A 32 -1.21 -14.73 -8.61
C HIS A 32 -0.66 -15.65 -7.51
N TRP A 33 -1.14 -16.90 -7.48
CA TRP A 33 -0.89 -17.86 -6.39
C TRP A 33 0.60 -18.17 -6.13
N ARG A 34 1.47 -18.03 -7.15
CA ARG A 34 2.93 -18.23 -7.02
C ARG A 34 3.69 -17.02 -6.45
N CYS A 35 3.01 -15.90 -6.19
CA CYS A 35 3.64 -14.69 -5.71
C CYS A 35 3.96 -14.77 -4.20
N ALA A 36 4.99 -15.56 -3.88
CA ALA A 36 5.40 -15.86 -2.52
C ALA A 36 6.93 -15.97 -2.40
N TYR A 37 7.45 -15.64 -1.23
CA TYR A 37 8.82 -15.96 -0.82
C TYR A 37 8.87 -17.42 -0.30
N PRO A 38 9.92 -18.21 -0.59
CA PRO A 38 11.16 -17.84 -1.29
C PRO A 38 11.14 -18.05 -2.81
N LEU A 39 10.02 -18.48 -3.42
CA LEU A 39 9.92 -18.65 -4.88
C LEU A 39 10.30 -17.37 -5.63
N PHE A 40 9.93 -16.22 -5.08
CA PHE A 40 10.45 -14.92 -5.47
C PHE A 40 11.40 -14.37 -4.40
N PRO A 41 12.54 -13.79 -4.79
CA PRO A 41 13.45 -13.19 -3.83
C PRO A 41 12.85 -11.92 -3.24
N ILE A 42 13.32 -11.53 -2.05
CA ILE A 42 12.75 -10.38 -1.31
C ILE A 42 12.80 -9.05 -2.09
N TRP A 43 13.78 -8.86 -2.97
CA TRP A 43 13.90 -7.67 -3.83
C TRP A 43 12.94 -7.65 -5.03
N ALA A 44 12.19 -8.74 -5.27
CA ALA A 44 11.07 -8.76 -6.20
C ALA A 44 9.79 -8.16 -5.59
N PHE A 45 9.82 -7.85 -4.29
CA PHE A 45 8.72 -7.22 -3.57
C PHE A 45 9.06 -5.80 -3.14
N GLU A 46 8.05 -4.94 -3.17
CA GLU A 46 8.08 -3.57 -2.67
C GLU A 46 7.35 -3.49 -1.33
N THR A 47 7.77 -2.55 -0.48
CA THR A 47 7.06 -2.24 0.76
C THR A 47 6.31 -0.94 0.58
N ASP A 48 5.06 -0.94 1.00
CA ASP A 48 4.12 0.15 0.82
C ASP A 48 3.27 0.31 2.08
N HIS A 49 2.53 1.40 2.17
CA HIS A 49 1.60 1.62 3.26
C HIS A 49 0.19 1.11 2.90
N ILE A 50 -0.53 0.57 3.89
CA ILE A 50 -1.95 0.21 3.79
C ILE A 50 -2.77 1.50 3.70
N ARG A 51 -2.67 2.36 4.71
CA ARG A 51 -3.08 3.76 4.62
C ARG A 51 -1.91 4.57 4.12
N GLU A 52 -2.09 5.23 2.98
CA GLU A 52 -1.05 5.99 2.30
C GLU A 52 -0.40 7.06 3.19
N PHE A 53 0.92 7.20 3.07
CA PHE A 53 1.65 8.18 3.87
C PHE A 53 1.12 9.61 3.69
N SER A 54 0.79 9.97 2.44
CA SER A 54 0.19 11.27 2.11
C SER A 54 -1.24 11.47 2.59
N GLN A 55 -1.90 10.43 3.12
CA GLN A 55 -3.19 10.50 3.81
C GLN A 55 -3.04 10.39 5.34
N GLY A 56 -1.82 10.60 5.87
CA GLY A 56 -1.51 10.52 7.29
C GLY A 56 -1.20 9.10 7.79
N GLY A 57 -0.98 8.13 6.91
CA GLY A 57 -0.53 6.81 7.30
C GLY A 57 0.93 6.81 7.78
N ARG A 58 1.16 6.40 9.03
CA ARG A 58 2.52 6.35 9.59
C ARG A 58 3.26 5.09 9.16
N THR A 59 4.59 5.15 9.18
CA THR A 59 5.45 4.00 8.90
C THR A 59 5.55 3.13 10.15
N THR A 60 4.65 2.16 10.27
CA THR A 60 4.61 1.17 11.34
C THR A 60 4.57 -0.25 10.75
N LEU A 61 4.80 -1.28 11.56
CA LEU A 61 4.63 -2.65 11.09
C LEU A 61 3.19 -2.88 10.65
N GLU A 62 2.23 -2.41 11.43
CA GLU A 62 0.77 -2.56 11.26
C GLU A 62 0.32 -1.91 9.96
N ASN A 63 0.81 -0.71 9.65
CA ASN A 63 0.45 0.00 8.42
C ASN A 63 1.32 -0.40 7.22
N GLY A 64 2.37 -1.19 7.42
CA GLY A 64 3.21 -1.69 6.34
C GLY A 64 2.59 -2.90 5.64
N GLN A 65 2.69 -2.94 4.32
CA GLN A 65 2.39 -4.12 3.50
C GLN A 65 3.51 -4.38 2.50
N VAL A 66 3.67 -5.63 2.10
CA VAL A 66 4.59 -6.05 1.04
C VAL A 66 3.79 -6.51 -0.16
N LEU A 67 4.08 -5.94 -1.33
CA LEU A 67 3.43 -6.21 -2.60
C LEU A 67 4.47 -6.61 -3.64
N CYS A 68 4.15 -7.50 -4.58
CA CYS A 68 5.01 -7.63 -5.76
C CYS A 68 4.95 -6.36 -6.61
N ARG A 69 5.97 -6.13 -7.45
CA ARG A 69 6.06 -4.94 -8.32
C ARG A 69 4.78 -4.67 -9.11
N GLY A 70 4.17 -5.72 -9.68
CA GLY A 70 2.93 -5.59 -10.44
C GLY A 70 1.73 -5.13 -9.59
N CYS A 71 1.57 -5.68 -8.38
CA CYS A 71 0.49 -5.25 -7.47
C CYS A 71 0.75 -3.86 -6.91
N HIS A 72 2.00 -3.55 -6.57
CA HIS A 72 2.41 -2.23 -6.11
C HIS A 72 2.09 -1.16 -7.18
N GLN A 73 2.48 -1.38 -8.44
CA GLN A 73 2.19 -0.45 -9.53
C GLN A 73 0.68 -0.23 -9.73
N LYS A 74 -0.13 -1.30 -9.68
CA LYS A 74 -1.60 -1.19 -9.76
C LYS A 74 -2.17 -0.34 -8.63
N LYS A 75 -1.73 -0.59 -7.38
CA LYS A 75 -2.12 0.23 -6.22
C LYS A 75 -1.70 1.69 -6.39
N SER A 76 -0.46 1.95 -6.79
CA SER A 76 0.02 3.32 -7.00
C SER A 76 -0.79 4.08 -8.05
N ARG A 77 -1.19 3.41 -9.15
CA ARG A 77 -2.05 4.01 -10.19
C ARG A 77 -3.46 4.30 -9.66
N ALA A 78 -4.07 3.35 -8.97
CA ALA A 78 -5.38 3.55 -8.34
C ALA A 78 -5.33 4.72 -7.35
N TYR A 79 -4.32 4.78 -6.49
CA TYR A 79 -4.13 5.88 -5.56
C TYR A 79 -3.91 7.24 -6.26
N ALA A 80 -3.12 7.27 -7.32
CA ALA A 80 -2.91 8.49 -8.09
C ALA A 80 -4.24 9.01 -8.68
N SER A 81 -5.08 8.10 -9.19
CA SER A 81 -6.41 8.44 -9.71
C SER A 81 -7.36 8.96 -8.62
N GLU A 82 -7.43 8.28 -7.47
CA GLU A 82 -8.23 8.73 -6.32
C GLU A 82 -7.78 10.09 -5.80
N ARG A 83 -6.47 10.34 -5.72
CA ARG A 83 -5.92 11.63 -5.29
C ARG A 83 -6.26 12.74 -6.28
N TRP A 84 -6.25 12.46 -7.58
CA TRP A 84 -6.65 13.39 -8.63
C TRP A 84 -8.12 13.77 -8.51
N ILE A 85 -8.99 12.76 -8.42
CA ILE A 85 -10.43 12.90 -8.19
C ILE A 85 -10.68 13.74 -6.94
N THR A 86 -10.12 13.36 -5.80
CA THR A 86 -10.33 14.06 -4.52
C THR A 86 -9.90 15.53 -4.60
N ARG A 87 -8.87 15.87 -5.38
CA ARG A 87 -8.45 17.26 -5.58
C ARG A 87 -9.44 18.08 -6.40
N ILE A 88 -10.03 17.49 -7.43
CA ILE A 88 -11.07 18.14 -8.25
C ILE A 88 -12.28 18.42 -7.37
N PHE A 89 -12.77 17.40 -6.66
CA PHE A 89 -14.03 17.50 -5.91
C PHE A 89 -13.89 18.22 -4.56
N LYS A 90 -12.68 18.42 -4.03
CA LYS A 90 -12.45 19.33 -2.89
C LYS A 90 -12.66 20.80 -3.24
N GLN A 91 -12.79 21.16 -4.51
CA GLN A 91 -13.11 22.53 -4.93
C GLN A 91 -14.64 22.78 -4.99
N ASP A 92 -15.46 21.73 -4.83
CA ASP A 92 -16.93 21.84 -4.85
C ASP A 92 -17.55 20.90 -3.79
N ASP A 93 -17.95 21.48 -2.65
CA ASP A 93 -18.47 20.77 -1.48
C ASP A 93 -19.72 19.90 -1.79
N ARG A 94 -20.43 20.15 -2.89
CA ARG A 94 -21.63 19.38 -3.27
C ARG A 94 -21.31 17.98 -3.82
N ALA A 95 -20.10 17.76 -4.33
CA ALA A 95 -19.74 16.53 -5.03
C ALA A 95 -19.09 15.46 -4.14
N ILE A 96 -18.62 15.82 -2.95
CA ILE A 96 -17.92 14.92 -2.02
C ILE A 96 -18.81 13.74 -1.57
N ASN A 97 -20.12 13.97 -1.42
CA ASN A 97 -21.08 12.95 -0.97
C ASN A 97 -21.30 11.81 -1.98
N ILE A 98 -21.13 12.08 -3.28
CA ILE A 98 -21.33 11.07 -4.33
C ILE A 98 -20.16 10.07 -4.35
N LEU A 99 -18.93 10.54 -4.13
CA LEU A 99 -17.72 9.70 -4.15
C LEU A 99 -17.59 8.74 -2.97
N MET A 100 -18.08 9.12 -1.79
CA MET A 100 -18.00 8.30 -0.57
C MET A 100 -18.87 7.02 -0.67
N SER A 101 -19.85 7.00 -1.58
CA SER A 101 -20.80 5.88 -1.75
C SER A 101 -20.26 4.73 -2.63
N PHE A 102 -19.16 4.93 -3.37
CA PHE A 102 -18.59 3.91 -4.28
C PHE A 102 -17.40 3.12 -3.68
N LYS A 103 -17.00 3.40 -2.43
CA LYS A 103 -15.80 2.81 -1.80
C LYS A 103 -16.05 1.47 -1.06
N SER A 104 -17.21 0.85 -1.24
CA SER A 104 -17.61 -0.39 -0.56
C SER A 104 -17.54 -1.62 -1.46
N PHE A 105 -16.37 -1.96 -2.04
CA PHE A 105 -16.12 -3.25 -2.70
C PHE A 105 -14.64 -3.67 -2.64
#